data_AF-A0A8S2VWB1-F1
#
_entry.id   AF-A0A8S2VWB1-F1
#
_cell.length_a   1.000
_cell.length_b   1.000
_cell.length_c   1.000
_cell.angle_alpha   90.00
_cell.angle_beta   90.00
_cell.angle_gamma   90.00
#
_symmetry.space_group_name_H-M   'P 1'
#
loop_
_entity.id
_entity.type
_entity.pdbx_description
1 polymer ?
#
loop_
_entity_poly.entity_id
_entity_poly.type
_entity_poly.pdbx_seq_one_letter_code
_entity_poly.pdbx_strand_id
1 'polypeptide(L)' 'MKFAMKCSYVEIADVGGLAVAKDPITDKSKRNKPGRLKLVKQNDGSYLTLSSLEHHSEYEIAEDQLITV' A
#
# COMPACT_ATOMS: atom_id res chain seq x y z
N MET A 1 6.04 -6.69 17.98
CA MET A 1 5.37 -6.40 16.68
C MET A 1 4.26 -5.37 16.89
N LYS A 2 4.00 -4.51 15.89
CA LYS A 2 2.91 -3.52 15.91
C LYS A 2 1.88 -3.86 14.83
N PHE A 3 1.06 -4.87 15.08
CA PHE A 3 0.04 -5.30 14.12
C PHE A 3 -1.07 -4.26 14.00
N ALA A 4 -1.47 -3.95 12.77
CA ALA A 4 -2.54 -3.00 12.49
C ALA A 4 -3.20 -3.32 11.15
N MET A 5 -4.52 -3.15 11.08
CA MET A 5 -5.27 -3.10 9.82
C MET A 5 -5.74 -1.67 9.57
N LYS A 6 -5.56 -1.20 8.34
CA LYS A 6 -5.95 0.14 7.86
C LYS A 6 -6.35 0.04 6.40
N CYS A 7 -7.41 0.75 6.02
CA CYS A 7 -7.76 0.93 4.61
C CYS A 7 -6.72 1.86 3.95
N SER A 8 -6.25 1.49 2.77
CA SER A 8 -5.33 2.29 1.95
C SER A 8 -5.96 2.78 0.64
N TYR A 9 -7.06 2.17 0.20
CA TYR A 9 -7.74 2.46 -1.05
C TYR A 9 -9.23 2.13 -0.97
N VAL A 10 -10.07 2.94 -1.61
CA VAL A 10 -11.51 2.74 -1.73
C VAL A 10 -11.97 2.97 -3.17
N GLU A 11 -12.99 2.23 -3.59
CA GLU A 11 -13.73 2.50 -4.81
C GLU A 11 -15.07 3.14 -4.43
N ILE A 12 -15.37 4.31 -4.98
CA ILE A 12 -16.64 5.00 -4.75
C ILE A 12 -17.40 5.04 -6.08
N ALA A 13 -18.67 4.61 -6.05
CA ALA A 13 -19.54 4.67 -7.22
C ALA A 13 -19.52 6.07 -7.85
N ASP A 14 -19.40 6.12 -9.18
CA ASP A 14 -19.35 7.34 -10.01
C ASP A 14 -18.15 8.28 -9.78
N VAL A 15 -17.28 8.00 -8.80
CA VAL A 15 -16.04 8.75 -8.53
C VAL A 15 -14.79 7.94 -8.91
N GLY A 16 -14.89 6.62 -8.82
CA GLY A 16 -13.79 5.69 -9.03
C GLY A 16 -12.87 5.57 -7.82
N GLY A 17 -11.63 5.19 -8.10
CA GLY A 17 -10.65 4.81 -7.10
C GLY A 17 -9.98 5.98 -6.38
N LEU A 18 -10.01 5.96 -5.06
CA LEU A 18 -9.34 6.94 -4.21
C LEU A 18 -8.36 6.28 -3.25
N ALA A 19 -7.14 6.81 -3.23
CA ALA A 19 -6.16 6.46 -2.22
C ALA A 19 -6.47 7.18 -0.90
N VAL A 20 -6.48 6.45 0.21
CA VAL A 20 -6.83 6.99 1.53
C VAL A 20 -5.73 6.73 2.54
N ALA A 21 -5.47 7.72 3.40
CA ALA A 21 -4.57 7.58 4.54
C ALA A 21 -5.01 8.45 5.71
N LYS A 22 -4.73 7.96 6.91
CA LYS A 22 -4.67 8.77 8.13
C LYS A 22 -3.23 9.27 8.30
N ASP A 23 -3.07 10.55 8.63
CA ASP A 23 -1.79 11.15 9.03
C ASP A 23 -1.98 12.01 10.29
N PRO A 24 -2.00 11.39 11.49
CA PRO A 24 -2.22 12.13 12.73
C PRO A 24 -1.08 13.12 13.02
N ILE A 25 -1.41 14.37 13.34
CA ILE A 25 -0.40 15.38 13.69
C ILE A 25 0.31 15.07 15.01
N THR A 26 -0.38 14.43 15.95
CA THR A 26 0.13 14.10 17.29
C THR A 26 1.03 12.86 17.32
N ASP A 27 0.99 12.02 16.28
CA ASP A 27 1.79 10.79 16.22
C ASP A 27 1.99 10.33 14.77
N LYS A 28 3.13 10.71 14.20
CA LYS A 28 3.51 10.34 12.83
C LYS A 28 3.77 8.85 12.65
N SER A 29 4.04 8.10 13.72
CA SER A 29 4.22 6.64 13.64
C SER A 29 2.91 5.89 13.32
N LYS A 30 1.76 6.58 13.42
CA LYS A 30 0.43 6.04 13.07
C LYS A 30 -0.02 6.40 11.65
N ARG A 31 0.84 7.04 10.83
CA ARG A 31 0.58 7.24 9.40
C ARG A 31 0.57 5.90 8.67
N ASN A 32 -0.43 5.65 7.83
CA ASN A 32 -0.48 4.47 6.97
C ASN A 32 -0.07 4.78 5.52
N LYS A 33 0.15 3.71 4.75
CA LYS A 33 0.45 3.80 3.31
C LYS A 33 -0.86 3.98 2.52
N PRO A 34 -1.00 5.01 1.67
CA PRO A 34 -2.12 5.18 0.76
C PRO A 34 -1.93 4.44 -0.56
N GLY A 35 -3.03 4.18 -1.26
CA GLY A 35 -3.08 3.56 -2.58
C GLY A 35 -3.30 2.05 -2.54
N ARG A 36 -3.32 1.45 -3.73
CA ARG A 36 -3.26 0.00 -3.87
C ARG A 36 -1.82 -0.43 -3.57
N LEU A 37 -1.67 -1.54 -2.85
CA LEU A 37 -0.36 -2.00 -2.37
C LEU A 37 -0.07 -3.39 -2.96
N LYS A 38 1.20 -3.65 -3.27
CA LYS A 38 1.72 -4.99 -3.63
C LYS A 38 2.87 -5.35 -2.71
N LEU A 39 2.98 -6.62 -2.36
CA LEU A 39 4.18 -7.17 -1.73
C LEU A 39 5.10 -7.68 -2.83
N VAL A 40 6.33 -7.20 -2.91
CA VAL A 40 7.28 -7.59 -3.97
C VAL A 40 8.54 -8.14 -3.33
N LYS A 41 9.06 -9.24 -3.89
CA LYS A 41 10.34 -9.81 -3.50
C LYS A 41 11.44 -9.25 -4.39
N GLN A 42 12.50 -8.75 -3.75
CA GLN A 42 13.67 -8.17 -4.41
C GLN A 42 14.68 -9.27 -4.78
N ASN A 43 15.65 -8.91 -5.64
CA ASN A 43 16.70 -9.83 -6.09
C ASN A 43 17.59 -10.36 -4.96
N ASP A 44 17.76 -9.59 -3.88
CA ASP A 44 18.50 -9.99 -2.68
C ASP A 44 17.67 -10.85 -1.71
N GLY A 45 16.43 -11.18 -2.07
CA GLY A 45 15.50 -11.94 -1.25
C GLY A 45 14.74 -11.11 -0.22
N SER A 46 15.01 -9.80 -0.10
CA SER A 46 14.25 -8.89 0.76
C SER A 46 12.84 -8.63 0.19
N TYR A 47 11.97 -8.06 1.02
CA TYR A 47 10.62 -7.68 0.61
C TYR A 47 10.44 -6.17 0.64
N LEU A 48 9.72 -5.65 -0.36
CA LEU A 48 9.33 -4.26 -0.49
C LEU A 48 7.81 -4.16 -0.64
N THR A 49 7.23 -3.11 -0.09
CA THR A 49 5.84 -2.71 -0.40
C THR A 49 5.87 -1.67 -1.51
N LEU A 50 5.26 -1.97 -2.66
CA LEU A 50 5.01 -0.96 -3.69
C LEU A 50 3.63 -0.33 -3.46
N SER A 51 3.58 1.00 -3.58
CA SER A 51 2.33 1.77 -3.62
C SER A 51 2.06 2.24 -5.04
N SER A 52 0.80 2.13 -5.48
CA SER A 52 0.35 2.63 -6.78
C SER A 52 0.53 4.15 -6.96
N LEU A 53 0.75 4.90 -5.87
CA LEU A 53 1.00 6.34 -5.90
C LEU A 53 2.49 6.68 -5.97
N GLU A 54 3.29 6.09 -5.09
CA GLU A 54 4.71 6.45 -4.94
C GLU A 54 5.60 5.74 -5.97
N HIS A 55 5.17 4.57 -6.47
CA HIS A 55 5.96 3.68 -7.32
C HIS A 55 5.20 3.32 -8.60
N HIS A 56 4.52 4.29 -9.24
CA HIS A 56 3.53 4.01 -10.31
C HIS A 56 4.02 3.03 -11.39
N SER A 57 5.14 3.33 -12.05
CA SER A 57 5.67 2.48 -13.14
C SER A 57 6.05 1.08 -12.68
N GLU A 58 6.68 0.95 -11.51
CA GLU A 58 7.08 -0.33 -10.94
C GLU A 58 5.86 -1.14 -10.45
N TYR A 59 4.88 -0.44 -9.88
CA TYR A 59 3.65 -1.04 -9.38
C TYR A 59 2.86 -1.73 -10.50
N GLU A 60 2.75 -1.11 -11.68
CA GLU A 60 2.00 -1.69 -12.81
C GLU A 60 2.59 -3.01 -13.31
N ILE A 61 3.93 -3.12 -13.35
CA ILE A 61 4.62 -4.30 -13.89
C ILE A 61 4.93 -5.37 -12.83
N ALA A 62 4.96 -5.01 -11.55
CA ALA A 62 5.35 -5.93 -10.49
C ALA A 62 4.26 -6.99 -10.22
N GLU A 63 4.69 -8.23 -9.98
CA GLU A 63 3.83 -9.30 -9.50
C GLU A 63 3.62 -9.17 -7.99
N ASP A 64 2.37 -9.32 -7.54
CA ASP A 64 2.06 -9.35 -6.12
C ASP A 64 2.39 -10.72 -5.53
N GLN A 65 3.30 -10.75 -4.56
CA GLN A 65 3.77 -11.95 -3.87
C GLN A 65 2.96 -12.24 -2.59
N LEU A 66 1.93 -11.45 -2.28
CA LEU A 66 1.06 -11.72 -1.15
C LEU A 66 0.15 -12.93 -1.45
N ILE A 67 0.45 -14.06 -0.80
CA ILE A 67 -0.38 -15.26 -0.83
C ILE A 67 -1.28 -15.25 0.40
N THR A 68 -2.60 -15.20 0.21
CA THR A 68 -3.56 -15.39 1.29
C THR A 68 -3.86 -16.88 1.47
N VAL A 69 -3.89 -17.33 2.72
CA VAL A 69 -4.26 -18.70 3.11
C VAL A 69 -5.75 -18.84 3.39
#